data_AF-A0A9D6C372-F1
#
_entry.id   AF-A0A9D6C372-F1
#
_cell.length_a   1.000
_cell.length_b   1.000
_cell.length_c   1.000
_cell.angle_alpha   90.00
_cell.angle_beta   90.00
_cell.angle_gamma   90.00
#
_symmetry.space_group_name_H-M   'P 1'
#
loop_
_entity.id
_entity.type
_entity.pdbx_description
1 polymer ?
#
loop_
_entity_poly.entity_id
_entity_poly.type
_entity_poly.pdbx_seq_one_letter_code
_entity_poly.pdbx_strand_id
1 'polypeptide(L)'
;MRYQISGRQIDIGDALQTHVKSELDETVTKYSQRPTDAMVVFSRAAHEYICESTVHLSTGLSVSARGHATEVYAAFEGCREKMDKQLRRYKRRLRDHQHVRAEPVEFQEASSYILASSEGPDGAEPESLQPLIIAEMETKIPSLSVGEAVMQMELAGARVLVFRNEKHSGVNVVYRRDDGNIGWVDPLNTK
;
A
#
# COMPACT_ATOMS: atom_id res chain seq x y z
N MET A 1 -18.99 -7.27 1.19
CA MET A 1 -17.59 -7.69 1.25
C MET A 1 -17.30 -8.54 0.04
N ARG A 2 -16.42 -8.11 -0.87
CA ARG A 2 -16.00 -8.93 -2.00
C ARG A 2 -14.71 -9.64 -1.62
N TYR A 3 -14.69 -10.96 -1.79
CA TYR A 3 -13.50 -11.78 -1.63
C TYR A 3 -13.07 -12.22 -3.02
N GLN A 4 -11.91 -11.75 -3.48
CA GLN A 4 -11.30 -12.21 -4.72
C GLN A 4 -10.12 -13.11 -4.38
N ILE A 5 -10.28 -14.41 -4.61
CA ILE A 5 -9.23 -15.41 -4.40
C ILE A 5 -8.77 -15.86 -5.78
N SER A 6 -7.51 -15.62 -6.12
CA SER A 6 -6.95 -15.89 -7.44
C SER A 6 -5.65 -16.67 -7.35
N GLY A 7 -5.47 -17.64 -8.25
CA GLY A 7 -4.27 -18.46 -8.35
C GLY A 7 -3.48 -18.11 -9.60
N ARG A 8 -2.25 -17.63 -9.45
CA ARG A 8 -1.32 -17.46 -10.55
C ARG A 8 -0.59 -18.78 -10.75
N GLN A 9 -1.08 -19.55 -11.74
CA GLN A 9 -0.47 -20.83 -12.14
C GLN A 9 -0.59 -21.93 -11.07
N ILE A 10 -1.63 -21.84 -10.25
CA ILE A 10 -2.04 -22.81 -9.22
C ILE A 10 -3.56 -22.93 -9.29
N ASP A 11 -4.08 -24.16 -9.31
CA ASP A 11 -5.50 -24.39 -9.14
C ASP A 11 -5.89 -24.27 -7.66
N ILE A 12 -6.78 -23.31 -7.38
CA ILE A 12 -7.31 -23.09 -6.05
C ILE A 12 -8.63 -23.84 -5.93
N GLY A 13 -8.58 -25.04 -5.39
CA GLY A 13 -9.78 -25.84 -5.12
C GLY A 13 -10.72 -25.17 -4.11
N ASP A 14 -11.99 -25.58 -4.12
CA ASP A 14 -13.04 -25.02 -3.27
C ASP A 14 -12.75 -25.14 -1.78
N ALA A 15 -12.07 -26.22 -1.37
CA ALA A 15 -11.64 -26.43 0.01
C ALA A 15 -10.69 -25.33 0.49
N LEU A 16 -9.72 -24.94 -0.34
CA LEU A 16 -8.77 -23.88 -0.03
C LEU A 16 -9.48 -22.52 -0.02
N GLN A 17 -10.37 -22.25 -0.98
CA GLN A 17 -11.15 -21.00 -0.99
C GLN A 17 -12.01 -20.86 0.26
N THR A 18 -12.67 -21.94 0.69
CA THR A 18 -13.53 -21.95 1.88
C THR A 18 -12.72 -21.71 3.14
N HIS A 19 -11.57 -22.37 3.27
CA HIS A 19 -10.66 -22.19 4.40
C HIS A 19 -10.11 -20.76 4.48
N VAL A 20 -9.65 -20.21 3.34
CA VAL A 20 -9.16 -18.82 3.27
C VAL A 20 -10.25 -17.83 3.65
N LYS A 21 -11.49 -18.04 3.16
CA LYS A 21 -12.63 -17.21 3.52
C LYS A 21 -12.94 -17.25 5.01
N SER A 22 -13.04 -18.44 5.62
CA SER A 22 -13.38 -18.54 7.04
C SER A 22 -12.34 -17.89 7.95
N GLU A 23 -11.05 -18.15 7.68
CA GLU A 23 -9.94 -17.62 8.46
C GLU A 23 -9.82 -16.11 8.32
N LEU A 24 -9.96 -15.57 7.10
CA LEU A 24 -9.95 -14.12 6.88
C LEU A 24 -11.16 -13.45 7.55
N ASP A 25 -12.34 -14.06 7.46
CA ASP A 25 -13.56 -13.51 8.06
C ASP A 25 -13.45 -13.45 9.58
N GLU A 26 -12.92 -14.50 10.23
CA GLU A 26 -12.65 -14.51 11.67
C GLU A 26 -11.63 -13.43 12.06
N THR A 27 -10.52 -13.36 11.32
CA THR A 27 -9.44 -12.40 11.59
C THR A 27 -9.97 -10.97 11.48
N VAL A 28 -10.70 -10.65 10.41
CA VAL A 28 -11.26 -9.32 10.19
C VAL A 28 -12.32 -8.99 11.24
N THR A 29 -13.24 -9.91 11.53
CA THR A 29 -14.35 -9.71 12.48
C THR A 29 -13.83 -9.35 13.87
N LYS A 30 -12.74 -10.00 14.32
CA LYS A 30 -12.05 -9.71 15.59
C LYS A 30 -11.56 -8.27 15.72
N TYR A 31 -11.20 -7.63 14.61
CA TYR A 31 -10.72 -6.25 14.59
C TYR A 31 -11.80 -5.21 14.27
N SER A 32 -13.06 -5.64 14.09
CA SER A 32 -14.26 -4.78 13.99
C SER A 32 -14.18 -3.71 12.89
N GLN A 33 -13.45 -4.00 11.81
CA GLN A 33 -13.40 -3.13 10.64
C GLN A 33 -14.34 -3.69 9.57
N ARG A 34 -14.95 -2.80 8.78
CA ARG A 34 -15.71 -3.19 7.59
C ARG A 34 -14.76 -3.17 6.40
N PRO A 35 -14.15 -4.31 6.03
CA PRO A 35 -13.38 -4.38 4.80
C PRO A 35 -14.32 -4.20 3.61
N THR A 36 -13.91 -3.33 2.70
CA THR A 36 -14.61 -3.07 1.46
C THR A 36 -14.29 -4.16 0.46
N ASP A 37 -13.01 -4.52 0.35
CA ASP A 37 -12.51 -5.51 -0.60
C ASP A 37 -11.33 -6.29 -0.02
N ALA A 38 -11.26 -7.59 -0.33
CA ALA A 38 -10.19 -8.47 0.10
C ALA A 38 -9.72 -9.32 -1.08
N MET A 39 -8.47 -9.12 -1.49
CA MET A 39 -7.83 -9.80 -2.59
C MET A 39 -6.73 -10.72 -2.06
N VAL A 40 -6.82 -12.01 -2.39
CA VAL A 40 -5.81 -13.02 -2.02
C VAL A 40 -5.30 -13.66 -3.30
N VAL A 41 -3.99 -13.56 -3.51
CA VAL A 41 -3.30 -14.13 -4.66
C VAL A 41 -2.33 -15.20 -4.20
N PHE A 42 -2.50 -16.41 -4.71
CA PHE A 42 -1.53 -17.49 -4.55
C PHE A 42 -0.66 -17.56 -5.81
N SER A 43 0.65 -17.68 -5.64
CA SER A 43 1.59 -17.87 -6.75
C SER A 43 2.63 -18.91 -6.37
N ARG A 44 3.18 -19.59 -7.38
CA ARG A 44 4.24 -20.60 -7.19
C ARG A 44 5.57 -20.01 -7.63
N ALA A 45 6.55 -20.02 -6.74
CA ALA A 45 7.93 -19.63 -7.00
C ALA A 45 8.85 -20.83 -6.76
N ALA A 46 9.22 -21.52 -7.83
CA ALA A 46 10.02 -22.75 -7.78
C ALA A 46 9.39 -23.83 -6.86
N HIS A 47 10.00 -24.07 -5.69
CA HIS A 47 9.57 -25.06 -4.70
C HIS A 47 8.73 -24.44 -3.55
N GLU A 48 8.53 -23.12 -3.58
CA GLU A 48 7.78 -22.40 -2.57
C GLU A 48 6.46 -21.85 -3.15
N TYR A 49 5.47 -21.75 -2.28
CA TYR A 49 4.22 -21.08 -2.50
C TYR A 49 4.27 -19.71 -1.82
N ILE A 50 3.87 -18.70 -2.57
CA ILE A 50 3.76 -17.33 -2.10
C ILE A 50 2.28 -16.97 -2.03
N CYS A 51 1.83 -16.55 -0.86
CA CYS A 51 0.51 -15.99 -0.62
C CYS A 51 0.65 -14.48 -0.43
N GLU A 52 -0.09 -13.70 -1.21
CA GLU A 52 -0.22 -12.25 -1.06
C GLU A 52 -1.67 -11.93 -0.73
N SER A 53 -1.91 -11.26 0.39
CA SER A 53 -3.24 -10.83 0.81
C SER A 53 -3.25 -9.31 0.95
N THR A 54 -4.19 -8.67 0.27
CA THR A 54 -4.44 -7.23 0.31
C THR A 54 -5.88 -7.00 0.72
N VAL A 55 -6.07 -6.27 1.82
CA VAL A 55 -7.39 -5.95 2.38
C VAL A 55 -7.57 -4.44 2.38
N HIS A 56 -8.62 -3.98 1.73
CA HIS A 56 -9.04 -2.59 1.71
C HIS A 56 -10.09 -2.35 2.79
N LEU A 57 -9.84 -1.37 3.65
CA LEU A 57 -10.69 -0.99 4.77
C LEU A 57 -11.58 0.19 4.38
N SER A 58 -12.77 0.27 4.95
CA SER A 58 -13.70 1.39 4.73
C SER A 58 -13.14 2.76 5.16
N THR A 59 -12.06 2.78 5.95
CA THR A 59 -11.35 3.99 6.36
C THR A 59 -10.43 4.56 5.26
N GLY A 60 -10.37 3.93 4.08
CA GLY A 60 -9.49 4.31 2.98
C GLY A 60 -8.07 3.76 3.09
N LEU A 61 -7.74 3.02 4.17
CA LEU A 61 -6.46 2.32 4.29
C LEU A 61 -6.49 0.96 3.60
N SER A 62 -5.34 0.58 3.05
CA SER A 62 -5.08 -0.77 2.54
C SER A 62 -4.00 -1.44 3.38
N VAL A 63 -4.22 -2.71 3.71
CA VAL A 63 -3.28 -3.54 4.47
C VAL A 63 -2.84 -4.66 3.54
N SER A 64 -1.53 -4.86 3.39
CA SER A 64 -0.98 -5.91 2.55
C SER A 64 0.01 -6.77 3.33
N ALA A 65 -0.02 -8.07 3.07
CA ALA A 65 0.90 -9.03 3.66
C ALA A 65 1.32 -10.08 2.63
N ARG A 66 2.56 -10.57 2.77
CA ARG A 66 3.08 -11.69 1.99
C ARG A 66 3.64 -12.79 2.90
N GLY A 67 3.26 -14.03 2.62
CA GLY A 67 3.79 -15.25 3.22
C GLY A 67 4.44 -16.15 2.16
N HIS A 68 5.50 -16.86 2.54
CA HIS A 68 6.15 -17.88 1.72
C HIS A 68 6.27 -19.16 2.55
N ALA A 69 6.01 -20.32 1.93
CA ALA A 69 6.24 -21.62 2.54
C ALA A 69 6.30 -22.71 1.46
N THR A 70 6.79 -23.90 1.79
CA THR A 70 6.79 -25.07 0.90
C THR A 70 5.41 -25.65 0.66
N GLU A 71 4.42 -25.28 1.48
CA GLU A 71 3.03 -25.76 1.42
C GLU A 71 2.05 -24.58 1.32
N VAL A 72 0.98 -24.72 0.54
CA VAL A 72 0.02 -23.63 0.27
C VAL A 72 -0.69 -23.15 1.55
N TYR A 73 -1.10 -24.09 2.41
CA TYR A 73 -1.75 -23.77 3.68
C TYR A 73 -0.80 -23.04 4.64
N ALA A 74 0.47 -23.46 4.69
CA ALA A 74 1.47 -22.81 5.53
C ALA A 74 1.81 -21.40 5.03
N ALA A 75 1.84 -21.19 3.70
CA ALA A 75 2.06 -19.88 3.10
C ALA A 75 0.92 -18.92 3.44
N PHE A 76 -0.33 -19.41 3.43
CA PHE A 76 -1.49 -18.65 3.88
C PHE A 76 -1.42 -18.32 5.37
N GLU A 77 -1.11 -19.29 6.23
CA GLU A 77 -1.02 -19.05 7.68
C GLU A 77 0.06 -18.00 8.02
N GLY A 78 1.24 -18.09 7.39
CA GLY A 78 2.29 -17.08 7.54
C GLY A 78 1.87 -15.68 7.02
N CYS A 79 1.01 -15.63 6.00
CA CYS A 79 0.42 -14.38 5.54
C CYS A 79 -0.62 -13.84 6.55
N ARG A 80 -1.47 -14.73 7.09
CA ARG A 80 -2.51 -14.42 8.09
C ARG A 80 -1.91 -13.86 9.38
N GLU A 81 -0.85 -14.47 9.91
CA GLU A 81 -0.19 -14.01 11.13
C GLU A 81 0.38 -12.59 10.97
N LYS A 82 1.00 -12.30 9.82
CA LYS A 82 1.49 -10.95 9.49
C LYS A 82 0.35 -9.95 9.38
N MET A 83 -0.75 -10.34 8.74
CA MET A 83 -1.97 -9.52 8.63
C MET A 83 -2.56 -9.24 10.01
N ASP A 84 -2.70 -10.24 10.88
CA ASP A 84 -3.19 -10.11 12.27
C ASP A 84 -2.34 -9.11 13.07
N LYS A 85 -1.01 -9.22 12.97
CA LYS A 85 -0.09 -8.30 13.64
C LYS A 85 -0.25 -6.85 13.15
N GLN A 86 -0.42 -6.64 11.85
CA GLN A 86 -0.66 -5.31 11.27
C GLN A 86 -2.02 -4.74 11.73
N LEU A 87 -3.09 -5.54 11.67
CA LEU A 87 -4.43 -5.14 12.12
C LEU A 87 -4.47 -4.84 13.61
N ARG A 88 -3.79 -5.64 14.45
CA ARG A 88 -3.66 -5.40 15.89
C ARG A 88 -2.91 -4.11 16.18
N ARG A 89 -1.79 -3.87 15.49
CA ARG A 89 -1.02 -2.62 15.62
C ARG A 89 -1.87 -1.42 15.21
N TYR A 90 -2.68 -1.56 14.17
CA TYR A 90 -3.61 -0.52 13.72
C TYR A 90 -4.73 -0.26 14.74
N LYS A 91 -5.43 -1.29 15.23
CA LYS A 91 -6.49 -1.13 16.25
C LYS A 91 -5.95 -0.46 17.52
N ARG A 92 -4.74 -0.82 17.94
CA ARG A 92 -4.06 -0.16 19.07
C ARG A 92 -3.80 1.31 18.79
N ARG A 93 -3.24 1.65 17.62
CA ARG A 93 -2.96 3.03 17.21
C ARG A 93 -4.20 3.87 17.00
N LEU A 94 -5.29 3.28 16.51
CA LEU A 94 -6.57 3.97 16.37
C LEU A 94 -7.12 4.31 17.75
N ARG A 95 -7.06 3.38 18.72
CA ARG A 95 -7.47 3.64 20.11
C ARG A 95 -6.58 4.68 20.80
N ASP A 96 -5.27 4.65 20.52
CA ASP A 96 -4.31 5.61 21.07
C ASP A 96 -4.49 7.00 20.43
N HIS A 97 -4.89 7.10 19.16
CA HIS A 97 -5.22 8.36 18.49
C HIS A 97 -6.63 8.88 18.83
N GLN A 98 -7.60 8.00 19.10
CA GLN A 98 -8.96 8.39 19.50
C GLN A 98 -8.99 9.04 20.89
N HIS A 99 -7.94 8.82 21.70
CA HIS A 99 -7.73 9.51 22.96
C HIS A 99 -7.01 10.88 22.80
N VAL A 100 -6.54 11.21 21.58
CA VAL A 100 -5.72 12.42 21.30
C VAL A 100 -6.35 13.33 20.24
N ARG A 101 -7.29 12.88 19.40
CA ARG A 101 -7.89 13.70 18.32
C ARG A 101 -9.41 13.69 18.33
N ALA A 102 -10.01 14.88 18.44
CA ALA A 102 -11.45 15.13 18.44
C ALA A 102 -12.03 15.50 17.06
N GLU A 103 -11.22 15.61 16.00
CA GLU A 103 -11.70 16.04 14.68
C GLU A 103 -11.27 15.11 13.53
N PRO A 104 -12.10 14.92 12.48
CA PRO A 104 -11.83 14.02 11.37
C PRO A 104 -10.86 14.64 10.35
N VAL A 105 -10.04 13.81 9.72
CA VAL A 105 -9.07 14.23 8.68
C VAL A 105 -9.80 14.56 7.38
N GLU A 106 -9.67 15.79 6.91
CA GLU A 106 -10.14 16.21 5.57
C GLU A 106 -9.15 15.76 4.49
N PHE A 107 -9.67 15.05 3.48
CA PHE A 107 -8.95 14.78 2.23
C PHE A 107 -9.35 15.84 1.20
N GLN A 108 -8.40 16.65 0.73
CA GLN A 108 -8.62 17.59 -0.37
C GLN A 108 -7.83 17.19 -1.62
N GLU A 109 -8.43 17.44 -2.79
CA GLU A 109 -7.79 17.26 -4.11
C GLU A 109 -6.64 18.26 -4.30
N ALA A 110 -5.49 17.78 -4.77
CA ALA A 110 -4.32 18.62 -5.00
C ALA A 110 -4.49 19.38 -6.33
N SER A 111 -4.38 20.71 -6.28
CA SER A 111 -4.39 21.59 -7.44
C SER A 111 -3.20 21.33 -8.36
N SER A 112 -3.49 21.06 -9.65
CA SER A 112 -2.50 20.90 -10.71
C SER A 112 -1.87 22.25 -11.08
N TYR A 113 -0.54 22.33 -11.13
CA TYR A 113 0.15 23.36 -11.88
C TYR A 113 0.75 22.71 -13.13
N ILE A 114 0.09 22.89 -14.27
CA ILE A 114 0.56 22.45 -15.58
C ILE A 114 1.57 23.49 -16.06
N LEU A 115 2.85 23.12 -16.14
CA LEU A 115 3.82 23.86 -16.95
C LEU A 115 3.45 23.64 -18.42
N ALA A 116 2.71 24.59 -18.97
CA ALA A 116 2.39 24.63 -20.40
C ALA A 116 3.70 24.70 -21.20
N SER A 117 4.05 23.60 -21.85
CA SER A 117 5.09 23.57 -22.88
C SER A 117 4.44 24.04 -24.18
N SER A 118 4.98 25.12 -24.77
CA SER A 118 4.56 25.63 -26.07
C SER A 118 5.02 24.70 -27.20
N GLU A 119 4.24 24.66 -28.27
CA GLU A 119 4.23 23.68 -29.38
C GLU A 119 5.51 23.67 -30.26
N GLY A 120 6.00 22.44 -30.52
CA GLY A 120 6.71 21.81 -31.68
C GLY A 120 7.56 22.58 -32.71
N PRO A 121 8.11 21.91 -33.76
CA PRO A 121 8.12 20.46 -34.07
C PRO A 121 9.52 19.91 -34.44
N ASP A 122 9.74 18.60 -34.30
CA ASP A 122 10.20 17.74 -35.41
C ASP A 122 10.50 16.31 -34.94
N GLY A 123 10.01 15.36 -35.73
CA GLY A 123 10.27 13.95 -35.56
C GLY A 123 11.74 13.61 -35.82
N ALA A 124 12.41 13.13 -34.80
CA ALA A 124 13.59 12.29 -34.93
C ALA A 124 13.53 11.26 -33.81
N GLU A 125 13.53 9.97 -34.16
CA GLU A 125 13.76 8.90 -33.20
C GLU A 125 15.07 9.17 -32.44
N PRO A 126 15.09 9.17 -31.10
CA PRO A 126 16.37 9.31 -30.40
C PRO A 126 17.10 7.97 -30.28
N GLU A 127 18.30 7.90 -30.83
CA GLU A 127 19.32 6.84 -30.66
C GLU A 127 19.91 6.76 -29.22
N SER A 128 19.16 7.16 -28.20
CA SER A 128 19.65 7.14 -26.82
C SER A 128 18.59 6.55 -25.89
N LEU A 129 19.05 5.85 -24.85
CA LEU A 129 18.26 5.36 -23.72
C LEU A 129 17.62 6.53 -22.96
N GLN A 130 16.72 7.26 -23.62
CA GLN A 130 15.86 8.22 -22.97
C GLN A 130 14.87 7.42 -22.15
N PRO A 131 14.76 7.69 -20.84
CA PRO A 131 13.81 7.00 -19.99
C PRO A 131 12.40 7.28 -20.52
N LEU A 132 11.77 6.26 -21.10
CA LEU A 132 10.37 6.33 -21.47
C LEU A 132 9.54 6.50 -20.18
N ILE A 133 8.64 7.48 -20.15
CA ILE A 133 7.67 7.64 -19.07
C ILE A 133 6.55 6.64 -19.32
N ILE A 134 6.49 5.58 -18.50
CA ILE A 134 5.64 4.40 -18.76
C ILE A 134 4.21 4.56 -18.20
N ALA A 135 3.98 5.51 -17.28
CA ALA A 135 2.63 5.82 -16.79
C ALA A 135 2.57 7.19 -16.09
N GLU A 136 1.55 7.99 -16.44
CA GLU A 136 1.04 9.07 -15.60
C GLU A 136 -0.07 8.47 -14.72
N MET A 137 0.11 8.46 -13.40
CA MET A 137 -0.88 7.91 -12.47
C MET A 137 -1.38 9.00 -11.52
N GLU A 138 -2.67 9.31 -11.61
CA GLU A 138 -3.36 10.14 -10.64
C GLU A 138 -3.46 9.39 -9.31
N THR A 139 -2.78 9.90 -8.28
CA THR A 139 -2.77 9.26 -6.95
C THR A 139 -3.17 10.28 -5.91
N LYS A 140 -4.11 9.91 -5.03
CA LYS A 140 -4.52 10.77 -3.91
C LYS A 140 -3.36 10.94 -2.94
N ILE A 141 -2.93 12.18 -2.73
CA ILE A 141 -1.80 12.52 -1.85
C ILE A 141 -2.33 12.68 -0.42
N PRO A 142 -1.98 11.79 0.52
CA PRO A 142 -2.44 11.90 1.90
C PRO A 142 -1.71 13.04 2.64
N SER A 143 -2.42 13.71 3.55
CA SER A 143 -1.81 14.65 4.50
C SER A 143 -1.29 13.88 5.71
N LEU A 144 0.03 13.84 5.89
CA LEU A 144 0.72 13.04 6.90
C LEU A 144 1.87 13.83 7.52
N SER A 145 2.27 13.48 8.74
CA SER A 145 3.59 13.84 9.25
C SER A 145 4.69 13.00 8.56
N VAL A 146 5.94 13.48 8.61
CA VAL A 146 7.09 12.75 8.02
C VAL A 146 7.19 11.33 8.56
N GLY A 147 7.04 11.14 9.89
CA GLY A 147 7.10 9.81 10.50
C GLY A 147 5.98 8.88 10.05
N GLU A 148 4.78 9.41 9.82
CA GLU A 148 3.64 8.64 9.28
C GLU A 148 3.86 8.26 7.81
N ALA A 149 4.43 9.17 7.02
CA ALA A 149 4.78 8.91 5.64
C ALA A 149 5.82 7.78 5.52
N VAL A 150 6.88 7.80 6.35
CA VAL A 150 7.87 6.71 6.38
C VAL A 150 7.21 5.38 6.73
N MET A 151 6.36 5.38 7.76
CA MET A 151 5.65 4.19 8.18
C MET A 151 4.72 3.64 7.09
N GLN A 152 3.97 4.53 6.41
CA GLN A 152 3.07 4.15 5.34
C GLN A 152 3.83 3.60 4.12
N MET A 153 4.97 4.19 3.79
CA MET A 153 5.86 3.70 2.74
C MET A 153 6.37 2.28 3.05
N GLU A 154 6.79 2.03 4.30
CA GLU A 154 7.22 0.69 4.73
C GLU A 154 6.11 -0.35 4.72
N LEU A 155 4.92 0.02 5.20
CA LEU A 155 3.75 -0.86 5.23
C LEU A 155 3.24 -1.21 3.84
N ALA A 156 3.24 -0.25 2.92
CA ALA A 156 2.87 -0.47 1.54
C ALA A 156 3.96 -1.22 0.74
N GLY A 157 5.16 -1.40 1.31
CA GLY A 157 6.31 -1.92 0.57
C GLY A 157 6.73 -1.03 -0.60
N ALA A 158 6.33 0.25 -0.57
CA ALA A 158 6.63 1.22 -1.63
C ALA A 158 8.07 1.71 -1.51
N ARG A 159 8.70 2.04 -2.64
CA ARG A 159 10.07 2.62 -2.65
C ARG A 159 10.06 4.13 -2.44
N VAL A 160 8.96 4.78 -2.81
CA VAL A 160 8.75 6.22 -2.76
C VAL A 160 7.31 6.46 -2.30
N LEU A 161 7.10 7.45 -1.44
CA LEU A 161 5.78 7.93 -1.07
C LEU A 161 5.78 9.46 -1.10
N VAL A 162 4.82 10.02 -1.84
CA VAL A 162 4.53 11.46 -1.87
C VAL A 162 3.39 11.72 -0.89
N PHE A 163 3.54 12.74 -0.05
CA PHE A 163 2.56 13.11 0.96
C PHE A 163 2.56 14.62 1.17
N ARG A 164 1.52 15.16 1.81
CA ARG A 164 1.46 16.57 2.21
C ARG A 164 1.78 16.70 3.69
N ASN A 165 2.76 17.51 4.07
CA ASN A 165 3.18 17.64 5.46
C ASN A 165 2.16 18.44 6.26
N GLU A 166 1.63 17.86 7.35
CA GLU A 166 0.65 18.52 8.24
C GLU A 166 1.15 19.87 8.81
N LYS A 167 2.46 20.08 8.95
CA LYS A 167 3.01 21.31 9.57
C LYS A 167 2.96 22.54 8.67
N HIS A 168 3.12 22.37 7.37
CA HIS A 168 3.29 23.49 6.44
C HIS A 168 2.53 23.29 5.12
N SER A 169 1.67 22.26 5.06
CA SER A 169 0.84 21.92 3.89
C SER A 169 1.63 21.76 2.58
N GLY A 170 2.94 21.56 2.67
CA GLY A 170 3.82 21.37 1.53
C GLY A 170 3.84 19.93 1.05
N VAL A 171 4.00 19.72 -0.25
CA VAL A 171 4.26 18.39 -0.80
C VAL A 171 5.65 17.96 -0.38
N ASN A 172 5.76 16.76 0.18
CA ASN A 172 6.99 16.16 0.67
C ASN A 172 7.11 14.76 0.07
N VAL A 173 8.34 14.26 -0.02
CA VAL A 173 8.64 12.93 -0.53
C VAL A 173 9.52 12.19 0.45
N VAL A 174 9.13 10.97 0.81
CA VAL A 174 10.02 10.00 1.46
C VAL A 174 10.35 8.88 0.48
N TYR A 175 11.59 8.41 0.49
CA TYR A 175 12.04 7.31 -0.35
C TYR A 175 13.06 6.44 0.36
N ARG A 176 13.16 5.18 -0.04
CA ARG A 176 14.21 4.27 0.44
C ARG A 176 15.49 4.47 -0.37
N ARG A 177 16.60 4.69 0.33
CA ARG A 177 17.95 4.81 -0.24
C ARG A 177 18.58 3.43 -0.42
N ASP A 178 19.65 3.37 -1.22
CA ASP A 178 20.40 2.14 -1.47
C ASP A 178 21.13 1.61 -0.21
N ASP A 179 21.40 2.50 0.75
CA ASP A 179 21.99 2.18 2.05
C ASP A 179 20.97 1.59 3.07
N GLY A 180 19.71 1.42 2.65
CA GLY A 180 18.63 0.91 3.49
C GLY A 180 17.98 1.96 4.41
N ASN A 181 18.52 3.18 4.45
CA ASN A 181 17.94 4.28 5.23
C ASN A 181 16.84 5.00 4.44
N ILE A 182 16.17 5.92 5.11
CA ILE A 182 15.07 6.72 4.55
C ILE A 182 15.58 8.11 4.18
N GLY A 183 15.41 8.48 2.91
CA GLY A 183 15.57 9.84 2.44
C GLY A 183 14.25 10.62 2.57
N TRP A 184 14.33 11.88 2.98
CA TRP A 184 13.22 12.82 3.02
C TRP A 184 13.58 14.06 2.21
N VAL A 185 12.67 14.47 1.32
CA VAL A 185 12.77 15.68 0.50
C VAL A 185 11.63 16.61 0.86
N ASP A 186 11.98 17.82 1.25
CA ASP A 186 11.04 18.93 1.45
C ASP A 186 11.39 20.05 0.45
N PRO A 187 10.63 20.21 -0.64
CA PRO A 187 10.88 21.21 -1.67
C PRO A 187 10.59 22.65 -1.22
N LEU A 188 9.88 22.86 -0.10
CA LEU A 188 9.66 24.20 0.45
C LEU A 188 10.79 24.62 1.41
N ASN A 189 11.58 23.67 1.89
CA ASN A 189 12.71 23.94 2.77
C ASN A 189 13.96 24.27 1.95
N THR A 190 13.88 25.35 1.19
CA THR A 190 15.04 25.96 0.53
C THR A 190 15.77 26.78 1.59
N LYS A 191 16.79 26.19 2.21
CA LYS A 191 17.85 26.96 2.88
C LYS A 191 18.92 27.35 1.88
#